data_AF-A0A2S0L7S0-F1
#
_entry.id   AF-A0A2S0L7S0-F1
#
_cell.length_a   1.000
_cell.length_b   1.000
_cell.length_c   1.000
_cell.angle_alpha   90.00
_cell.angle_beta   90.00
_cell.angle_gamma   90.00
#
_symmetry.space_group_name_H-M   'P 1'
#
loop_
_entity.id
_entity.type
_entity.pdbx_description
1 polymer ?
#
loop_
_entity_poly.entity_id
_entity_poly.type
_entity_poly.pdbx_seq_one_letter_code
_entity_poly.pdbx_strand_id
1 'polypeptide(L)'
;MNHITQVTQILNQLYTIQGININYTMIDNNFFIIDFSFFNHSTLAQIYNTLPGGHLAIHPNKKAAQLTFMLTQQDNKSNAFAYPDED
;
A
#
# COMPACT_ATOMS: atom_id res chain seq x y z
N MET A 1 0.90 -0.21 -13.90
CA MET A 1 1.80 -0.87 -12.93
C MET A 1 1.02 -2.00 -12.26
N ASN A 2 1.53 -3.23 -12.21
CA ASN A 2 0.75 -4.32 -11.59
C ASN A 2 0.72 -4.19 -10.05
N HIS A 3 -0.20 -4.91 -9.40
CA HIS A 3 -0.40 -4.82 -7.95
C HIS A 3 0.86 -5.25 -7.17
N ILE A 4 1.59 -6.26 -7.64
CA ILE A 4 2.82 -6.75 -6.98
C ILE A 4 3.87 -5.63 -6.94
N THR A 5 4.08 -4.92 -8.05
CA THR A 5 5.03 -3.80 -8.10
C THR A 5 4.63 -2.67 -7.15
N GLN A 6 3.33 -2.32 -7.09
CA GLN A 6 2.82 -1.31 -6.16
C GLN A 6 3.06 -1.70 -4.70
N VAL A 7 2.67 -2.92 -4.32
CA VAL A 7 2.85 -3.45 -2.95
C VAL A 7 4.33 -3.46 -2.57
N THR A 8 5.21 -3.93 -3.45
CA THR A 8 6.66 -3.96 -3.20
C THR A 8 7.24 -2.56 -3.00
N GLN A 9 6.84 -1.57 -3.80
CA GLN A 9 7.31 -0.18 -3.64
C GLN A 9 6.87 0.41 -2.29
N ILE A 10 5.60 0.23 -1.92
CA ILE A 10 5.04 0.69 -0.65
C ILE A 10 5.79 0.06 0.53
N LEU A 11 5.98 -1.26 0.51
CA LEU A 11 6.70 -1.97 1.57
C LEU A 11 8.16 -1.52 1.67
N ASN A 12 8.88 -1.40 0.55
CA ASN A 12 10.27 -0.95 0.54
C ASN A 12 10.41 0.46 1.13
N GLN A 13 9.50 1.37 0.80
CA GLN A 13 9.46 2.71 1.39
C GLN A 13 9.14 2.67 2.88
N LEU A 14 8.16 1.87 3.29
CA LEU A 14 7.78 1.72 4.70
C LEU A 14 8.93 1.17 5.54
N TYR A 15 9.66 0.16 5.05
CA TYR A 15 10.81 -0.43 5.75
C TYR A 15 12.01 0.52 5.92
N THR A 16 12.04 1.66 5.22
CA THR A 16 13.08 2.69 5.45
C THR A 16 12.81 3.52 6.71
N ILE A 17 11.58 3.48 7.23
CA ILE A 17 11.15 4.27 8.38
C ILE A 17 11.48 3.50 9.66
N GLN A 18 12.24 4.13 10.55
CA GLN A 18 12.58 3.53 11.85
C GLN A 18 11.46 3.78 12.88
N GLY A 19 11.39 2.88 13.86
CA GLY A 19 10.47 3.02 14.98
C GLY A 19 9.02 2.64 14.67
N ILE A 20 8.81 1.87 13.60
CA ILE A 20 7.57 1.11 13.34
C ILE A 20 7.82 -0.37 13.58
N ASN A 21 6.76 -1.08 13.96
CA ASN A 21 6.72 -2.53 13.94
C ASN A 21 5.46 -2.96 13.20
N ILE A 22 5.62 -3.65 12.08
CA ILE A 22 4.49 -4.12 11.26
C ILE A 22 3.88 -5.33 11.96
N ASN A 23 2.59 -5.23 12.28
CA ASN A 23 1.85 -6.28 12.96
C ASN A 23 1.31 -7.29 11.95
N TYR A 24 0.65 -6.80 10.89
CA TYR A 24 0.21 -7.62 9.76
C TYR A 24 0.02 -6.76 8.52
N THR A 25 -0.03 -7.44 7.37
CA THR A 25 -0.45 -6.85 6.09
C THR A 25 -1.53 -7.72 5.49
N MET A 26 -2.48 -7.09 4.79
CA MET A 26 -3.60 -7.77 4.15
C MET A 26 -3.95 -7.08 2.84
N ILE A 27 -4.44 -7.85 1.89
CA ILE A 27 -5.14 -7.32 0.72
C ILE A 27 -6.62 -7.69 0.87
N ASP A 28 -7.49 -6.69 0.85
CA ASP A 28 -8.94 -6.85 0.80
C ASP A 28 -9.49 -6.14 -0.44
N ASN A 29 -10.05 -6.90 -1.38
CA ASN A 29 -10.39 -6.42 -2.72
C ASN A 29 -9.21 -5.72 -3.41
N ASN A 30 -9.32 -4.40 -3.62
CA ASN A 30 -8.26 -3.56 -4.19
C ASN A 30 -7.58 -2.70 -3.12
N PHE A 31 -7.72 -3.02 -1.83
CA PHE A 31 -7.08 -2.27 -0.75
C PHE A 31 -5.92 -3.05 -0.17
N PHE A 32 -4.75 -2.44 -0.18
CA PHE A 32 -3.60 -2.91 0.57
C PHE A 32 -3.57 -2.25 1.93
N ILE A 33 -3.68 -3.05 2.98
CA ILE A 33 -3.83 -2.62 4.36
C ILE A 33 -2.60 -3.08 5.15
N ILE A 34 -2.01 -2.17 5.91
CA ILE A 34 -0.84 -2.40 6.74
C ILE A 34 -1.18 -1.93 8.15
N ASP A 35 -1.17 -2.86 9.10
CA ASP A 35 -1.32 -2.54 10.52
C ASP A 35 0.05 -2.53 11.17
N PHE A 36 0.33 -1.49 11.94
CA PHE A 36 1.62 -1.31 12.58
C PHE A 36 1.49 -0.62 13.94
N SER A 37 2.43 -0.92 14.81
CA SER A 37 2.68 -0.17 16.04
C SER A 37 3.83 0.81 15.84
N PHE A 38 3.83 1.91 16.60
CA PHE A 38 4.85 2.95 16.49
C PHE A 38 5.31 3.42 17.88
N PHE A 39 6.59 3.73 18.03
CA PHE A 39 7.14 4.14 19.33
C PHE A 39 6.93 5.64 19.60
N ASN A 40 7.03 6.47 18.56
CA ASN A 40 7.00 7.93 18.64
C ASN A 40 6.05 8.55 17.62
N HIS A 41 5.44 9.69 17.99
CA HIS A 41 4.54 10.44 17.09
C HIS A 41 5.27 11.05 15.89
N SER A 42 6.58 11.33 16.01
CA SER A 42 7.39 11.80 14.89
C SER A 42 7.47 10.78 13.75
N THR A 43 7.35 9.50 14.05
CA THR A 43 7.30 8.42 13.04
C THR A 43 6.05 8.54 12.16
N LEU A 44 4.92 9.01 12.70
CA LEU A 44 3.69 9.23 11.92
C LEU A 44 3.87 10.33 10.87
N ALA A 45 4.60 11.41 11.24
CA ALA A 45 4.93 12.47 10.29
C ALA A 45 5.85 11.98 9.17
N GLN A 46 6.81 11.09 9.49
CA GLN A 46 7.66 10.47 8.47
C GLN A 46 6.85 9.59 7.52
N ILE A 47 5.91 8.78 8.02
CA ILE A 47 5.01 7.97 7.18
C ILE A 47 4.24 8.86 6.22
N TYR A 48 3.65 9.95 6.72
CA TYR A 48 2.89 10.89 5.88
C TYR A 48 3.74 11.48 4.74
N ASN A 49 5.01 11.78 5.01
CA ASN A 49 5.91 12.38 4.01
C ASN A 49 6.51 11.37 3.02
N THR A 50 6.77 10.14 3.46
CA THR A 50 7.44 9.11 2.65
C THR A 50 6.47 8.28 1.81
N LEU A 51 5.22 8.13 2.27
CA LEU A 51 4.22 7.25 1.66
C LEU A 51 2.97 8.05 1.21
N PRO A 52 3.10 8.88 0.16
CA PRO A 52 1.96 9.63 -0.36
C PRO A 52 0.91 8.70 -0.98
N GLY A 53 -0.36 9.13 -0.92
CA GLY A 53 -1.48 8.40 -1.54
C GLY A 53 -2.10 7.29 -0.67
N GLY A 54 -1.56 7.04 0.53
CA GLY A 54 -2.18 6.19 1.54
C GLY A 54 -3.08 6.97 2.50
N HIS A 55 -4.10 6.30 3.04
CA HIS A 55 -4.91 6.80 4.16
C HIS A 55 -4.37 6.24 5.48
N LEU A 56 -4.09 7.12 6.44
CA LEU A 56 -3.56 6.76 7.75
C LEU A 56 -4.61 6.95 8.85
N ALA A 57 -5.03 5.85 9.48
CA ALA A 57 -5.89 5.85 10.66
C ALA A 57 -5.06 5.56 11.92
N ILE A 58 -5.12 6.46 12.91
CA ILE A 58 -4.29 6.38 14.13
C ILE A 58 -5.16 6.02 15.33
N HIS A 59 -4.67 5.12 16.17
CA HIS A 59 -5.24 4.78 17.48
C HIS A 59 -4.26 5.18 18.59
N PRO A 60 -4.26 6.46 19.03
CA PRO A 60 -3.20 7.03 19.89
C PRO A 60 -3.05 6.27 21.21
N ASN A 61 -4.18 5.85 21.79
CA ASN A 61 -4.24 5.14 23.08
C ASN A 61 -3.54 3.78 23.06
N LYS A 62 -3.32 3.20 21.86
CA LYS A 62 -2.72 1.88 21.68
C LYS A 62 -1.35 1.95 21.00
N LYS A 63 -0.85 3.15 20.68
CA LYS A 63 0.36 3.35 19.85
C LYS A 63 0.33 2.49 18.58
N ALA A 64 -0.84 2.40 17.96
CA ALA A 64 -1.10 1.58 16.79
C ALA A 64 -1.77 2.42 15.70
N ALA A 65 -1.51 2.07 14.45
CA ALA A 65 -2.07 2.74 13.30
C ALA A 65 -2.25 1.76 12.14
N GLN A 66 -3.13 2.14 11.23
CA GLN A 66 -3.42 1.40 10.02
C GLN A 66 -3.19 2.32 8.82
N LEU A 67 -2.44 1.83 7.84
CA LEU A 67 -2.19 2.50 6.57
C LEU A 67 -2.86 1.71 5.45
N THR A 68 -3.69 2.40 4.66
CA THR A 68 -4.48 1.79 3.60
C THR A 68 -4.19 2.44 2.26
N PHE A 69 -3.93 1.65 1.23
CA PHE A 69 -3.71 2.09 -0.14
C PHE A 69 -4.73 1.46 -1.06
N MET A 70 -5.28 2.24 -1.99
CA MET A 70 -6.02 1.69 -3.12
C MET A 70 -5.03 1.21 -4.17
N LEU A 71 -5.00 -0.08 -4.45
CA LEU A 71 -4.25 -0.69 -5.54
C LEU A 71 -4.94 -0.34 -6.85
N THR A 72 -4.22 0.31 -7.75
CA THR A 72 -4.76 0.61 -9.07
C THR A 72 -4.72 -0.65 -9.92
N GLN A 73 -5.85 -1.03 -10.49
CA GLN A 73 -5.89 -2.07 -11.51
C GLN A 73 -4.94 -1.69 -12.64
N GLN A 74 -4.24 -2.68 -13.17
CA GLN A 74 -3.53 -2.50 -14.41
C GLN A 74 -4.57 -2.18 -15.48
N ASP A 75 -4.38 -1.11 -16.25
CA ASP A 75 -5.11 -0.92 -17.50
C ASP A 75 -4.82 -2.15 -18.35
N ASN A 76 -5.71 -3.14 -18.27
CA ASN A 76 -5.84 -4.13 -19.31
C ASN A 76 -6.36 -3.33 -20.50
N LYS A 77 -5.44 -2.72 -21.27
CA LYS A 77 -5.67 -2.62 -22.70
C LYS A 77 -5.92 -4.06 -23.12
N SER A 78 -7.21 -4.39 -23.21
CA SER A 78 -7.68 -5.61 -23.79
C SER A 78 -7.02 -5.66 -25.16
N ASN A 79 -5.96 -6.45 -25.29
CA ASN A 79 -5.67 -7.07 -26.55
C ASN A 79 -6.82 -8.08 -26.70
N ALA A 80 -7.98 -7.57 -27.10
CA ALA A 80 -9.03 -8.38 -27.66
C ALA A 80 -8.33 -9.27 -28.67
N PHE A 81 -8.50 -10.58 -28.51
CA PHE A 81 -8.02 -11.56 -29.46
C PHE A 81 -8.60 -11.18 -30.83
N ALA A 82 -7.85 -10.40 -31.60
CA ALA A 82 -8.11 -10.19 -33.01
C ALA A 82 -7.77 -11.54 -33.64
N TYR A 83 -8.79 -12.40 -33.74
CA TYR A 83 -8.75 -13.48 -34.70
C TYR A 83 -8.54 -12.83 -36.07
N PRO A 84 -7.58 -13.29 -36.88
CA PRO A 84 -7.57 -12.88 -38.27
C PRO A 84 -8.86 -13.39 -38.91
N ASP A 85 -9.59 -12.50 -39.58
CA ASP A 85 -10.62 -12.92 -40.52
C ASP A 85 -9.88 -13.69 -41.64
N GLU A 86 -10.20 -14.97 -41.81
CA GLU A 86 -9.72 -15.78 -42.93
C GLU A 86 -10.44 -15.33 -44.21
N ASP A 87 -9.71 -14.73 -45.14
CA ASP A 87 -10.06 -14.63 -46.57
C ASP A 87 -8.94 -15.25 -47.42
#